data_AF-A0A6M5YAN7-F1
#
_entry.id   AF-A0A6M5YAN7-F1
#
_cell.length_a   1.000
_cell.length_b   1.000
_cell.length_c   1.000
_cell.angle_alpha   90.00
_cell.angle_beta   90.00
_cell.angle_gamma   90.00
#
_symmetry.space_group_name_H-M   'P 1'
#
loop_
_entity.id
_entity.type
_entity.pdbx_description
1 polymer ?
#
loop_
_entity_poly.entity_id
_entity_poly.type
_entity_poly.pdbx_seq_one_letter_code
_entity_poly.pdbx_strand_id
1 'polypeptide(L)'
;MTSISSQPRSTDSWEDICFPVEPVWLADLLPDYEIMATDRQQLVVGQPTGGRKTIYGIQSADYTIIPNRVIQQVVDNLLTDYTLQIKYTTTGEFSISIILPDAQSVGGEWLQRSLILTNSYNGKTPFSIQGQTLTTLLDTTSSMGSSMYRAICQNGLMGWADLFDNLSAYQHWLGQQSDGRKTRTTKSQSGESRSAQTGPAIRKIHHSRITLELFQQRLHDLLADHLRATQTLTTTVYDHFQQTGVAGATEGLLRTLPIPVQLAKQAQERLRLEERLLGSRPSYWLVYNAVNYALFTARSSLTLNDRYRLDERVFHQLAASSYA
;
A
#
# COMPACT_ATOMS: atom_id res chain seq x y z
N MET A 1 -17.89 -11.61 -16.21
CA MET A 1 -17.84 -10.96 -14.88
C MET A 1 -17.80 -9.47 -15.09
N THR A 2 -18.81 -8.73 -14.67
CA THR A 2 -18.78 -7.27 -14.63
C THR A 2 -17.71 -6.85 -13.63
N SER A 3 -16.54 -6.37 -14.10
CA SER A 3 -15.59 -5.74 -13.20
C SER A 3 -16.26 -4.48 -12.67
N ILE A 4 -16.66 -4.48 -11.39
CA ILE A 4 -17.20 -3.28 -10.76
C ILE A 4 -16.05 -2.28 -10.70
N SER A 5 -15.99 -1.38 -11.66
CA SER A 5 -15.04 -0.28 -11.63
C SER A 5 -15.44 0.65 -10.49
N SER A 6 -14.61 0.72 -9.47
CA SER A 6 -14.80 1.58 -8.32
C SER A 6 -13.87 2.79 -8.43
N GLN A 7 -14.42 3.95 -8.13
CA GLN A 7 -13.63 5.15 -7.87
C GLN A 7 -13.38 5.20 -6.35
N PRO A 8 -12.11 5.26 -5.91
CA PRO A 8 -11.81 5.48 -4.50
C PRO A 8 -12.44 6.79 -4.02
N ARG A 9 -13.07 6.74 -2.85
CA ARG A 9 -13.57 7.90 -2.11
C ARG A 9 -12.55 8.27 -1.04
N SER A 10 -12.50 9.54 -0.69
CA SER A 10 -11.63 10.05 0.37
C SER A 10 -12.43 10.47 1.59
N THR A 11 -11.85 10.25 2.77
CA THR A 11 -12.36 10.75 4.07
C THR A 11 -11.18 10.97 5.01
N ASP A 12 -11.37 11.83 6.00
CA ASP A 12 -10.49 12.11 7.12
C ASP A 12 -11.08 11.59 8.46
N SER A 13 -12.15 10.78 8.39
CA SER A 13 -12.87 10.28 9.57
C SER A 13 -12.84 8.75 9.65
N TRP A 14 -12.51 8.22 10.84
CA TRP A 14 -12.65 6.80 11.14
C TRP A 14 -14.10 6.33 11.09
N GLU A 15 -15.07 7.18 11.44
CA GLU A 15 -16.50 6.81 11.49
C GLU A 15 -17.05 6.38 10.12
N ASP A 16 -16.43 6.84 9.04
CA ASP A 16 -16.82 6.45 7.68
C ASP A 16 -16.41 5.01 7.31
N ILE A 17 -15.41 4.45 8.02
CA ILE A 17 -14.85 3.12 7.70
C ILE A 17 -14.90 2.12 8.88
N CYS A 18 -15.14 2.59 10.10
CA CYS A 18 -15.27 1.79 11.32
C CYS A 18 -16.71 1.34 11.57
N PHE A 19 -17.44 1.02 10.51
CA PHE A 19 -18.78 0.46 10.62
C PHE A 19 -18.74 -1.02 11.07
N PRO A 20 -19.81 -1.53 11.70
CA PRO A 20 -19.90 -2.93 12.11
C PRO A 20 -19.75 -3.87 10.93
N VAL A 21 -18.89 -4.88 11.09
CA VAL A 21 -18.69 -5.95 10.14
C VAL A 21 -18.56 -7.27 10.88
N GLU A 22 -19.26 -8.29 10.40
CA GLU A 22 -19.36 -9.58 11.07
C GLU A 22 -19.45 -10.74 10.07
N PRO A 23 -18.97 -11.93 10.45
CA PRO A 23 -19.24 -13.15 9.72
C PRO A 23 -20.67 -13.61 10.00
N VAL A 24 -21.46 -13.85 8.96
CA VAL A 24 -22.85 -14.31 9.02
C VAL A 24 -22.98 -15.61 8.24
N TRP A 25 -23.69 -16.61 8.76
CA TRP A 25 -23.96 -17.83 8.01
C TRP A 25 -24.89 -17.55 6.84
N LEU A 26 -24.59 -18.11 5.68
CA LEU A 26 -25.45 -18.01 4.49
C LEU A 26 -26.86 -18.53 4.77
N ALA A 27 -26.99 -19.55 5.63
CA ALA A 27 -28.28 -20.11 6.08
C ALA A 27 -29.15 -19.08 6.79
N ASP A 28 -28.54 -18.20 7.61
CA ASP A 28 -29.26 -17.17 8.35
C ASP A 28 -29.81 -16.08 7.41
N LEU A 29 -29.17 -15.89 6.25
CA LEU A 29 -29.58 -14.90 5.25
C LEU A 29 -30.58 -15.45 4.23
N LEU A 30 -30.62 -16.77 4.04
CA LEU A 30 -31.49 -17.47 3.10
C LEU A 30 -32.25 -18.61 3.80
N PRO A 31 -33.10 -18.30 4.80
CA PRO A 31 -33.72 -19.31 5.66
C PRO A 31 -34.65 -20.28 4.94
N ASP A 32 -35.18 -19.88 3.78
CA ASP A 32 -36.12 -20.69 2.98
C ASP A 32 -35.43 -21.64 1.98
N TYR A 33 -34.10 -21.65 1.94
CA TYR A 33 -33.30 -22.43 1.00
C TYR A 33 -32.49 -23.50 1.71
N GLU A 34 -32.50 -24.72 1.16
CA GLU A 34 -31.58 -25.78 1.59
C GLU A 34 -30.21 -25.55 0.96
N ILE A 35 -29.19 -25.30 1.78
CA ILE A 35 -27.83 -25.01 1.30
C ILE A 35 -27.04 -26.31 1.18
N MET A 36 -26.87 -26.79 -0.06
CA MET A 36 -26.07 -27.98 -0.37
C MET A 36 -24.55 -27.74 -0.38
N ALA A 37 -24.12 -26.49 -0.58
CA ALA A 37 -22.70 -26.14 -0.63
C ALA A 37 -22.10 -26.26 0.79
N THR A 38 -21.03 -27.03 0.95
CA THR A 38 -20.38 -27.27 2.26
C THR A 38 -19.18 -26.36 2.51
N ASP A 39 -18.62 -25.76 1.47
CA ASP A 39 -17.58 -24.74 1.57
C ASP A 39 -18.19 -23.33 1.58
N ARG A 40 -17.43 -22.35 2.08
CA ARG A 40 -17.74 -20.92 1.88
C ARG A 40 -19.12 -20.48 2.40
N GLN A 41 -19.56 -21.11 3.48
CA GLN A 41 -20.88 -20.86 4.09
C GLN A 41 -20.94 -19.60 4.96
N GLN A 42 -19.80 -18.99 5.29
CA GLN A 42 -19.77 -17.73 6.05
C GLN A 42 -19.55 -16.54 5.11
N LEU A 43 -20.41 -15.53 5.24
CA LEU A 43 -20.37 -14.29 4.49
C LEU A 43 -19.87 -13.16 5.36
N VAL A 44 -19.05 -12.28 4.80
CA VAL A 44 -18.67 -11.03 5.45
C VAL A 44 -19.75 -10.00 5.17
N VAL A 45 -20.51 -9.63 6.21
CA VAL A 45 -21.58 -8.65 6.11
C VAL A 45 -21.20 -7.41 6.91
N GLY A 46 -21.36 -6.24 6.29
CA GLY A 46 -21.18 -4.96 6.97
C GLY A 46 -22.25 -3.95 6.59
N GLN A 47 -22.41 -2.92 7.40
CA GLN A 47 -23.39 -1.86 7.16
C GLN A 47 -22.75 -0.48 7.31
N PRO A 48 -22.28 0.15 6.22
CA PRO A 48 -21.80 1.52 6.25
C PRO A 48 -22.84 2.49 6.78
N THR A 49 -22.39 3.58 7.40
CA THR A 49 -23.25 4.66 7.89
C THR A 49 -24.11 5.23 6.75
N GLY A 50 -25.43 5.27 6.95
CA GLY A 50 -26.39 5.69 5.91
C GLY A 50 -26.54 4.71 4.73
N GLY A 51 -25.88 3.56 4.78
CA GLY A 51 -25.90 2.51 3.76
C GLY A 51 -26.83 1.35 4.08
N ARG A 52 -26.98 0.44 3.12
CA ARG A 52 -27.66 -0.85 3.31
C ARG A 52 -26.67 -1.90 3.80
N LYS A 53 -27.19 -2.91 4.51
CA LYS A 53 -26.42 -4.13 4.78
C LYS A 53 -25.89 -4.69 3.46
N THR A 54 -24.59 -4.93 3.42
CA THR A 54 -23.85 -5.28 2.21
C THR A 54 -22.98 -6.51 2.50
N ILE A 55 -23.03 -7.48 1.58
CA ILE A 55 -22.12 -8.63 1.60
C ILE A 55 -20.84 -8.19 0.88
N TYR A 56 -19.74 -8.07 1.62
CA TYR A 56 -18.44 -7.65 1.08
C TYR A 56 -17.65 -8.79 0.49
N GLY A 57 -17.78 -9.98 1.04
CA GLY A 57 -17.00 -11.13 0.63
C GLY A 57 -17.55 -12.41 1.21
N ILE A 58 -16.94 -13.51 0.78
CA ILE A 58 -17.20 -14.83 1.32
C ILE A 58 -15.97 -15.20 2.14
N GLN A 59 -16.17 -15.54 3.40
CA GLN A 59 -15.08 -15.90 4.29
C GLN A 59 -14.55 -17.29 3.90
N SER A 60 -13.29 -17.34 3.49
CA SER A 60 -12.56 -18.60 3.34
C SER A 60 -12.00 -19.05 4.69
N ALA A 61 -11.66 -20.34 4.81
CA ALA A 61 -11.09 -20.90 6.04
C ALA A 61 -9.79 -20.22 6.51
N ASP A 62 -9.09 -19.55 5.60
CA ASP A 62 -7.82 -18.84 5.85
C ASP A 62 -7.98 -17.31 5.92
N TYR A 63 -9.20 -16.77 5.92
CA TYR A 63 -9.42 -15.33 5.96
C TYR A 63 -10.10 -14.92 7.27
N THR A 64 -9.34 -14.25 8.14
CA THR A 64 -9.85 -13.59 9.33
C THR A 64 -10.17 -12.15 8.99
N ILE A 65 -11.42 -11.74 9.20
CA ILE A 65 -11.81 -10.35 9.07
C ILE A 65 -11.20 -9.51 10.19
N ILE A 66 -10.60 -8.38 9.83
CA ILE A 66 -10.04 -7.41 10.76
C ILE A 66 -10.90 -6.16 10.70
N PRO A 67 -11.77 -5.89 11.69
CA PRO A 67 -12.53 -4.65 11.72
C PRO A 67 -11.60 -3.43 11.79
N ASN A 68 -11.87 -2.39 11.00
CA ASN A 68 -11.08 -1.15 11.01
C ASN A 68 -11.03 -0.50 12.41
N ARG A 69 -12.04 -0.75 13.26
CA ARG A 69 -12.04 -0.30 14.66
C ARG A 69 -10.87 -0.88 15.48
N VAL A 70 -10.42 -2.10 15.18
CA VAL A 70 -9.24 -2.71 15.82
C VAL A 70 -7.97 -1.96 15.41
N ILE A 71 -7.87 -1.59 14.13
CA ILE A 71 -6.74 -0.81 13.60
C ILE A 71 -6.72 0.58 14.26
N GLN A 72 -7.86 1.27 14.29
CA GLN A 72 -8.03 2.56 14.95
C GLN A 72 -7.56 2.52 16.40
N GLN A 73 -8.02 1.52 17.17
CA GLN A 73 -7.63 1.38 18.59
C GLN A 73 -6.12 1.25 18.77
N VAL A 74 -5.43 0.52 17.89
CA VAL A 74 -3.95 0.42 17.98
C VAL A 74 -3.29 1.75 17.66
N VAL A 75 -3.76 2.43 16.61
CA VAL A 75 -3.24 3.74 16.20
C VAL A 75 -3.43 4.76 17.32
N ASP A 76 -4.65 4.90 17.85
CA ASP A 76 -5.00 5.87 18.91
C ASP A 76 -4.27 5.59 20.23
N ASN A 77 -3.91 4.32 20.50
CA ASN A 77 -3.11 3.95 21.67
C ASN A 77 -1.64 4.35 21.54
N LEU A 78 -1.10 4.40 20.31
CA LEU A 78 0.31 4.71 20.04
C LEU A 78 0.55 6.18 19.71
N LEU A 79 -0.43 6.82 19.10
CA LEU A 79 -0.31 8.15 18.49
C LEU A 79 -1.43 9.05 19.01
N THR A 80 -1.04 10.16 19.62
CA THR A 80 -1.97 11.18 20.13
C THR A 80 -2.14 12.36 19.17
N ASP A 81 -1.21 12.53 18.23
CA ASP A 81 -1.21 13.62 17.25
C ASP A 81 -0.91 13.05 15.86
N TYR A 82 -1.96 12.89 15.05
CA TYR A 82 -1.85 12.49 13.65
C TYR A 82 -3.00 13.08 12.83
N THR A 83 -2.74 13.27 11.54
CA THR A 83 -3.79 13.57 10.56
C THR A 83 -4.19 12.29 9.84
N LEU A 84 -5.50 12.07 9.71
CA LEU A 84 -6.03 10.90 9.03
C LEU A 84 -6.37 11.23 7.58
N GLN A 85 -5.91 10.40 6.65
CA GLN A 85 -6.45 10.38 5.31
C GLN A 85 -6.71 8.95 4.86
N ILE A 86 -7.95 8.66 4.48
CA ILE A 86 -8.36 7.34 4.03
C ILE A 86 -8.84 7.43 2.59
N LYS A 87 -8.41 6.46 1.77
CA LYS A 87 -8.99 6.19 0.45
C LYS A 87 -9.66 4.82 0.49
N TYR A 88 -10.96 4.76 0.20
CA TYR A 88 -11.73 3.52 0.29
C TYR A 88 -12.65 3.30 -0.90
N THR A 89 -13.00 2.05 -1.16
CA THR A 89 -13.92 1.68 -2.24
C THR A 89 -15.25 1.18 -1.68
N THR A 90 -16.33 1.30 -2.46
CA THR A 90 -17.64 0.74 -2.10
C THR A 90 -17.63 -0.79 -2.01
N THR A 91 -16.59 -1.43 -2.54
CA THR A 91 -16.34 -2.87 -2.44
C THR A 91 -15.57 -3.26 -1.16
N GLY A 92 -15.34 -2.33 -0.24
CA GLY A 92 -14.76 -2.62 1.09
C GLY A 92 -13.25 -2.80 1.07
N GLU A 93 -12.52 -2.07 0.24
CA GLU A 93 -11.06 -1.94 0.34
C GLU A 93 -10.71 -0.58 0.94
N PHE A 94 -9.68 -0.54 1.78
CA PHE A 94 -9.29 0.63 2.56
C PHE A 94 -7.78 0.83 2.48
N SER A 95 -7.37 2.04 2.10
CA SER A 95 -6.02 2.57 2.24
C SER A 95 -6.06 3.65 3.31
N ILE A 96 -5.46 3.39 4.45
CA ILE A 96 -5.49 4.26 5.63
C ILE A 96 -4.11 4.87 5.78
N SER A 97 -3.99 6.17 5.53
CA SER A 97 -2.78 6.95 5.73
C SER A 97 -2.87 7.70 7.05
N ILE A 98 -2.03 7.31 8.02
CA ILE A 98 -1.81 8.01 9.28
C ILE A 98 -0.62 8.94 9.07
N ILE A 99 -0.87 10.25 9.03
CA ILE A 99 0.13 11.26 8.71
C ILE A 99 0.66 11.84 10.03
N LEU A 100 1.97 11.75 10.21
CA LEU A 100 2.67 12.16 11.43
C LEU A 100 3.13 13.62 11.31
N PRO A 101 3.36 14.31 12.45
CA PRO A 101 3.86 15.69 12.44
C PRO A 101 5.30 15.81 11.92
N ASP A 102 6.10 14.75 12.06
CA ASP A 102 7.46 14.71 11.54
C ASP A 102 7.48 14.92 10.03
N ALA A 103 8.33 15.81 9.55
CA ALA A 103 8.50 16.07 8.12
C ALA A 103 9.96 16.02 7.72
N GLN A 104 10.19 15.59 6.48
CA GLN A 104 11.49 15.56 5.84
C GLN A 104 11.46 16.37 4.56
N SER A 105 12.52 17.14 4.32
CA SER A 105 12.71 17.84 3.05
C SER A 105 13.11 16.83 1.99
N VAL A 106 12.41 16.85 0.85
CA VAL A 106 12.83 16.24 -0.40
C VAL A 106 12.95 17.38 -1.40
N GLY A 107 14.19 17.67 -1.80
CA GLY A 107 14.59 18.90 -2.49
C GLY A 107 13.93 20.16 -1.89
N GLY A 108 13.05 20.81 -2.65
CA GLY A 108 12.33 22.02 -2.23
C GLY A 108 10.97 21.80 -1.56
N GLU A 109 10.54 20.56 -1.34
CA GLU A 109 9.24 20.22 -0.75
C GLU A 109 9.39 19.55 0.62
N TRP A 110 8.46 19.82 1.53
CA TRP A 110 8.37 19.10 2.82
C TRP A 110 7.36 17.98 2.71
N LEU A 111 7.82 16.75 2.92
CA LEU A 111 6.99 15.56 2.99
C LEU A 111 6.80 15.17 4.45
N GLN A 112 5.55 14.94 4.85
CA GLN A 112 5.26 14.44 6.19
C GLN A 112 5.52 12.94 6.23
N ARG A 113 6.04 12.43 7.33
CA ARG A 113 6.15 11.00 7.54
C ARG A 113 4.73 10.42 7.67
N SER A 114 4.51 9.21 7.16
CA SER A 114 3.22 8.53 7.32
C SER A 114 3.36 7.05 7.64
N LEU A 115 2.26 6.46 8.10
CA LEU A 115 2.00 5.02 8.10
C LEU A 115 0.89 4.74 7.10
N ILE A 116 1.12 3.81 6.16
CA ILE A 116 0.08 3.39 5.22
C ILE A 116 -0.33 1.96 5.53
N LEU A 117 -1.56 1.81 5.99
CA LEU A 117 -2.20 0.53 6.30
C LEU A 117 -3.21 0.20 5.22
N THR A 118 -3.16 -1.01 4.69
CA THR A 118 -4.19 -1.51 3.78
C THR A 118 -5.01 -2.55 4.50
N ASN A 119 -6.34 -2.45 4.39
CA ASN A 119 -7.26 -3.46 4.86
C ASN A 119 -8.35 -3.70 3.80
N SER A 120 -9.03 -4.85 3.89
CA SER A 120 -10.17 -5.14 3.04
C SER A 120 -11.13 -6.08 3.74
N TYR A 121 -12.42 -5.92 3.45
CA TYR A 121 -13.51 -6.82 3.87
C TYR A 121 -13.94 -7.77 2.75
N ASN A 122 -13.44 -7.59 1.52
CA ASN A 122 -13.80 -8.43 0.38
C ASN A 122 -12.85 -9.61 0.12
N GLY A 123 -11.81 -9.76 0.94
CA GLY A 123 -10.83 -10.84 0.85
C GLY A 123 -9.87 -10.79 -0.34
N LYS A 124 -9.96 -9.79 -1.24
CA LYS A 124 -9.06 -9.66 -2.41
C LYS A 124 -7.72 -9.01 -2.07
N THR A 125 -7.73 -8.15 -1.06
CA THR A 125 -6.57 -7.38 -0.64
C THR A 125 -6.21 -7.80 0.79
N PRO A 126 -5.04 -8.42 1.01
CA PRO A 126 -4.62 -8.80 2.37
C PRO A 126 -4.32 -7.55 3.20
N PHE A 127 -4.38 -7.69 4.53
CA PHE A 127 -3.87 -6.66 5.40
C PHE A 127 -2.37 -6.45 5.17
N SER A 128 -1.97 -5.20 4.96
CA SER A 128 -0.58 -4.82 4.74
C SER A 128 -0.23 -3.53 5.46
N ILE A 129 1.06 -3.38 5.78
CA ILE A 129 1.66 -2.17 6.31
C ILE A 129 2.78 -1.80 5.34
N GLN A 130 2.74 -0.59 4.78
CA GLN A 130 3.74 -0.10 3.82
C GLN A 130 3.93 -1.02 2.60
N GLY A 131 2.81 -1.56 2.09
CA GLY A 131 2.82 -2.49 0.96
C GLY A 131 3.23 -3.93 1.29
N GLN A 132 3.70 -4.21 2.52
CA GLN A 132 4.08 -5.55 2.95
C GLN A 132 2.95 -6.23 3.71
N THR A 133 2.58 -7.45 3.30
CA THR A 133 1.54 -8.24 3.98
C THR A 133 1.98 -8.59 5.40
N LEU A 134 1.03 -8.74 6.32
CA LEU A 134 1.35 -9.15 7.71
C LEU A 134 2.19 -10.43 7.77
N THR A 135 1.89 -11.40 6.91
CA THR A 135 2.66 -12.65 6.80
C THR A 135 4.12 -12.46 6.42
N THR A 136 4.42 -11.43 5.61
CA THR A 136 5.78 -11.07 5.24
C THR A 136 6.48 -10.37 6.40
N LEU A 137 5.78 -9.44 7.07
CA LEU A 137 6.32 -8.70 8.22
C LEU A 137 6.60 -9.58 9.44
N LEU A 138 5.88 -10.70 9.58
CA LEU A 138 6.15 -11.70 10.62
C LEU A 138 7.37 -12.58 10.32
N ASP A 139 7.92 -12.52 9.11
CA ASP A 139 9.20 -13.12 8.77
C ASP A 139 10.31 -12.18 9.24
N THR A 140 11.16 -12.64 10.16
CA THR A 140 12.21 -11.87 10.85
C THR A 140 13.29 -11.30 9.93
N THR A 141 13.19 -11.55 8.63
CA THR A 141 14.11 -11.09 7.59
C THR A 141 13.64 -9.84 6.87
N SER A 142 12.42 -9.35 7.16
CA SER A 142 11.86 -8.17 6.50
C SER A 142 12.04 -6.90 7.35
N SER A 143 12.60 -5.85 6.74
CA SER A 143 12.51 -4.48 7.25
C SER A 143 11.25 -3.83 6.68
N MET A 144 10.51 -3.11 7.52
CA MET A 144 9.36 -2.35 7.04
C MET A 144 9.84 -1.08 6.36
N GLY A 145 9.41 -0.86 5.10
CA GLY A 145 9.71 0.37 4.38
C GLY A 145 9.08 1.59 5.06
N SER A 146 9.62 2.78 4.79
CA SER A 146 8.98 4.03 5.20
C SER A 146 7.79 4.37 4.32
N SER A 147 7.01 5.36 4.73
CA SER A 147 6.20 6.12 3.79
C SER A 147 6.21 7.59 4.13
N MET A 148 6.00 8.37 3.09
CA MET A 148 5.86 9.81 3.16
C MET A 148 4.49 10.22 2.64
N TYR A 149 4.03 11.38 3.05
CA TYR A 149 2.79 11.99 2.63
C TYR A 149 3.08 13.33 1.99
N ARG A 150 2.50 13.55 0.83
CA ARG A 150 2.64 14.80 0.08
C ARG A 150 1.32 15.55 0.04
N ALA A 151 1.26 16.67 0.75
CA ALA A 151 0.05 17.47 0.89
C ALA A 151 -0.51 18.00 -0.44
N ILE A 152 0.36 18.36 -1.40
CA ILE A 152 -0.03 18.91 -2.70
C ILE A 152 -0.92 17.93 -3.49
N CYS A 153 -0.59 16.65 -3.42
CA CYS A 153 -1.29 15.58 -4.12
C CYS A 153 -2.25 14.79 -3.24
N GLN A 154 -2.23 15.03 -1.92
CA GLN A 154 -3.05 14.28 -0.98
C GLN A 154 -2.87 12.77 -1.20
N ASN A 155 -1.61 12.33 -1.18
CA ASN A 155 -1.24 10.95 -1.45
C ASN A 155 -0.10 10.48 -0.55
N GLY A 156 -0.19 9.19 -0.19
CA GLY A 156 0.89 8.45 0.42
C GLY A 156 1.86 7.93 -0.63
N LEU A 157 3.14 8.07 -0.33
CA LEU A 157 4.29 7.68 -1.13
C LEU A 157 5.03 6.59 -0.39
N MET A 158 5.22 5.45 -1.04
CA MET A 158 5.76 4.25 -0.41
C MET A 158 7.29 4.19 -0.51
N GLY A 159 7.91 3.66 0.53
CA GLY A 159 9.34 3.43 0.69
C GLY A 159 9.87 2.25 -0.12
N TRP A 160 9.62 2.20 -1.43
CA TRP A 160 9.92 1.03 -2.25
C TRP A 160 11.42 0.70 -2.36
N ALA A 161 12.31 1.67 -2.15
CA ALA A 161 13.76 1.41 -2.13
C ALA A 161 14.26 0.95 -0.75
N ASP A 162 13.44 0.99 0.31
CA ASP A 162 13.91 0.74 1.68
C ASP A 162 14.14 -0.74 1.98
N LEU A 163 13.78 -1.61 1.04
CA LEU A 163 14.11 -3.04 1.07
C LEU A 163 15.58 -3.31 0.78
N PHE A 164 16.33 -2.30 0.32
CA PHE A 164 17.74 -2.44 -0.04
C PHE A 164 18.64 -1.76 1.00
N ASP A 165 19.78 -2.39 1.30
CA ASP A 165 20.70 -1.91 2.33
C ASP A 165 21.29 -0.53 2.01
N ASN A 166 21.54 -0.23 0.74
CA ASN A 166 22.14 1.02 0.29
C ASN A 166 21.86 1.30 -1.20
N LEU A 167 22.16 2.54 -1.60
CA LEU A 167 21.92 3.03 -2.96
C LEU A 167 22.68 2.22 -4.02
N SER A 168 23.92 1.84 -3.77
CA SER A 168 24.73 1.07 -4.72
C SER A 168 24.14 -0.30 -5.00
N ALA A 169 23.67 -1.00 -3.96
CA ALA A 169 22.98 -2.28 -4.10
C ALA A 169 21.68 -2.14 -4.90
N TYR A 170 20.91 -1.08 -4.62
CA TYR A 170 19.68 -0.79 -5.35
C TYR A 170 19.94 -0.48 -6.84
N GLN A 171 20.92 0.39 -7.15
CA GLN A 171 21.29 0.72 -8.53
C GLN A 171 21.80 -0.48 -9.30
N HIS A 172 22.61 -1.34 -8.66
CA HIS A 172 23.06 -2.59 -9.28
C HIS A 172 21.89 -3.51 -9.63
N TRP A 173 20.92 -3.64 -8.73
CA TRP A 173 19.70 -4.41 -8.98
C TRP A 173 18.86 -3.82 -10.12
N LEU A 174 18.73 -2.48 -10.20
CA LEU A 174 18.04 -1.81 -11.31
C LEU A 174 18.71 -2.12 -12.67
N GLY A 175 20.04 -2.09 -12.73
CA GLY A 175 20.79 -2.40 -13.96
C GLY A 175 20.64 -3.87 -14.42
N GLN A 176 20.53 -4.81 -13.48
CA GLN A 176 20.26 -6.21 -13.83
C GLN A 176 18.85 -6.41 -14.43
N GLN A 177 17.86 -5.62 -13.98
CA GLN A 177 16.51 -5.68 -14.55
C GLN A 177 16.45 -5.17 -15.99
N SER A 178 17.18 -4.10 -16.31
CA SER A 178 17.21 -3.54 -17.67
C SER A 178 17.85 -4.47 -18.69
N ASP A 179 18.82 -5.30 -18.27
CA ASP A 179 19.53 -6.26 -19.13
C ASP A 179 18.72 -7.54 -19.44
N GLY A 180 17.46 -7.63 -18.99
CA GLY A 180 16.60 -8.80 -19.24
C GLY A 180 17.05 -10.08 -18.54
N ARG A 181 18.10 -10.02 -17.69
CA ARG A 181 18.50 -11.12 -16.82
C ARG A 181 17.46 -11.25 -15.72
N LYS A 182 16.51 -12.16 -15.91
CA LYS A 182 15.53 -12.54 -14.88
C LYS A 182 16.26 -13.13 -13.67
N THR A 183 16.67 -12.29 -12.72
CA THR A 183 16.96 -12.74 -11.38
C THR A 183 15.64 -13.24 -10.81
N ARG A 184 15.57 -14.56 -10.59
CA ARG A 184 14.53 -15.20 -9.78
C ARG A 184 14.52 -14.43 -8.47
N THR A 185 13.45 -13.68 -8.19
CA THR A 185 13.25 -12.87 -6.97
C THR A 185 14.01 -13.49 -5.80
N THR A 186 15.15 -12.88 -5.47
CA THR A 186 15.93 -13.23 -4.30
C THR A 186 15.13 -12.80 -3.09
N LYS A 187 14.27 -13.69 -2.61
CA LYS A 187 14.15 -13.84 -1.16
C LYS A 187 15.57 -14.05 -0.65
N SER A 188 16.09 -13.06 0.07
CA SER A 188 17.26 -13.15 0.95
C SER A 188 18.48 -13.87 0.35
N GLN A 189 19.38 -13.12 -0.28
CA GLN A 189 20.80 -13.49 -0.32
C GLN A 189 21.57 -12.62 0.67
N SER A 190 21.34 -12.87 1.96
CA SER A 190 22.33 -12.64 3.01
C SER A 190 23.01 -13.98 3.30
N GLY A 191 23.79 -14.46 2.34
CA GLY A 191 24.59 -15.66 2.47
C GLY A 191 26.06 -15.26 2.52
N GLU A 192 26.55 -14.88 3.69
CA GLU A 192 27.83 -15.35 4.24
C GLU A 192 28.06 -14.80 5.65
N SER A 193 28.26 -15.73 6.59
CA SER A 193 28.80 -15.57 7.96
C SER A 193 27.94 -14.88 9.04
N ARG A 194 26.88 -15.54 9.50
CA ARG A 194 26.57 -15.60 10.94
C ARG A 194 26.25 -17.01 11.38
N SER A 195 27.02 -17.43 12.38
CA SER A 195 27.09 -18.73 13.02
C SER A 195 25.76 -19.27 13.54
N ALA A 196 25.66 -20.60 13.50
CA ALA A 196 24.60 -21.44 14.04
C ALA A 196 23.98 -20.96 15.37
N GLN A 197 22.69 -20.63 15.32
CA GLN A 197 21.76 -20.90 16.42
C GLN A 197 20.44 -21.40 15.82
N THR A 198 20.20 -22.69 16.00
CA THR A 198 18.93 -23.38 15.74
C THR A 198 17.84 -22.83 16.68
N GLY A 199 17.05 -21.88 16.20
CA GLY A 199 15.74 -21.54 16.77
C GLY A 199 14.61 -22.24 15.98
N PRO A 200 13.46 -22.55 16.60
CA PRO A 200 12.43 -23.34 15.95
C PRO A 200 11.90 -22.58 14.74
N ALA A 201 12.03 -23.18 13.55
CA ALA A 201 11.44 -22.68 12.33
C ALA A 201 9.96 -22.36 12.58
N ILE A 202 9.62 -21.07 12.54
CA ILE A 202 8.24 -20.59 12.61
C ILE A 202 7.53 -21.22 11.41
N ARG A 203 6.80 -22.31 11.69
CA ARG A 203 5.86 -22.92 10.76
C ARG A 203 4.97 -21.80 10.25
N LYS A 204 4.89 -21.65 8.92
CA LYS A 204 3.96 -20.78 8.20
C LYS A 204 2.69 -20.60 9.02
N ILE A 205 2.53 -19.41 9.61
CA ILE A 205 1.33 -19.10 10.39
C ILE A 205 0.19 -19.03 9.37
N HIS A 206 -0.61 -20.10 9.31
CA HIS A 206 -1.90 -20.04 8.62
C HIS A 206 -2.72 -18.96 9.32
N HIS A 207 -3.30 -18.05 8.54
CA HIS A 207 -4.18 -16.98 9.03
C HIS A 207 -5.35 -17.50 9.88
N SER A 208 -5.69 -18.79 9.78
CA SER A 208 -6.69 -19.48 10.61
C SER A 208 -6.39 -19.56 12.12
N ARG A 209 -5.25 -18.99 12.60
CA ARG A 209 -4.90 -18.94 14.04
C ARG A 209 -4.62 -17.56 14.61
N ILE A 210 -4.75 -16.49 13.83
CA ILE A 210 -4.57 -15.14 14.37
C ILE A 210 -5.92 -14.70 14.97
N THR A 211 -6.01 -14.73 16.30
CA THR A 211 -7.12 -14.07 17.01
C THR A 211 -7.00 -12.56 16.87
N LEU A 212 -8.09 -11.82 17.06
CA LEU A 212 -8.06 -10.36 16.97
C LEU A 212 -7.12 -9.75 18.01
N GLU A 213 -7.01 -10.34 19.20
CA GLU A 213 -6.10 -9.90 20.26
C GLU A 213 -4.64 -10.07 19.85
N LEU A 214 -4.29 -11.21 19.25
CA LEU A 214 -2.95 -11.44 18.75
C LEU A 214 -2.63 -10.48 17.59
N PHE A 215 -3.58 -10.25 16.68
CA PHE A 215 -3.43 -9.25 15.63
C PHE A 215 -3.14 -7.86 16.22
N GLN A 216 -3.94 -7.44 17.20
CA GLN A 216 -3.81 -6.13 17.84
C GLN A 216 -2.43 -5.94 18.47
N GLN A 217 -1.95 -6.93 19.22
CA GLN A 217 -0.63 -6.92 19.82
C GLN A 217 0.48 -6.84 18.76
N ARG A 218 0.38 -7.65 17.70
CA ARG A 218 1.39 -7.65 16.62
C ARG A 218 1.41 -6.34 15.85
N LEU A 219 0.24 -5.77 15.56
CA LEU A 219 0.15 -4.47 14.93
C LEU A 219 0.78 -3.39 15.81
N HIS A 220 0.49 -3.42 17.12
CA HIS A 220 1.09 -2.48 18.07
C HIS A 220 2.63 -2.54 18.04
N ASP A 221 3.21 -3.74 18.16
CA ASP A 221 4.66 -3.91 18.16
C ASP A 221 5.30 -3.41 16.84
N LEU A 222 4.71 -3.79 15.70
CA LEU A 222 5.19 -3.37 14.38
C LEU A 222 5.15 -1.84 14.19
N LEU A 223 4.08 -1.19 14.64
CA LEU A 223 3.95 0.26 14.54
C LEU A 223 4.90 0.97 15.51
N ALA A 224 5.04 0.48 16.75
CA ALA A 224 5.94 1.05 17.74
C ALA A 224 7.41 1.01 17.27
N ASP A 225 7.84 -0.11 16.69
CA ASP A 225 9.19 -0.25 16.12
C ASP A 225 9.38 0.69 14.93
N HIS A 226 8.37 0.80 14.06
CA HIS A 226 8.45 1.70 12.92
C HIS A 226 8.64 3.13 13.36
N LEU A 227 7.85 3.63 14.30
CA LEU A 227 7.89 5.02 14.75
C LEU A 227 9.30 5.45 15.20
N ARG A 228 10.14 4.51 15.65
CA ARG A 228 11.54 4.75 16.03
C ARG A 228 12.53 4.75 14.86
N ALA A 229 12.17 4.18 13.71
CA ALA A 229 13.05 4.09 12.55
C ALA A 229 13.31 5.48 11.93
N THR A 230 14.57 5.75 11.56
CA THR A 230 15.01 7.00 10.93
C THR A 230 15.28 6.82 9.44
N GLN A 231 15.33 7.96 8.74
CA GLN A 231 15.74 8.26 7.36
C GLN A 231 16.03 7.07 6.43
N THR A 232 15.37 7.07 5.27
CA THR A 232 15.29 5.89 4.41
C THR A 232 15.88 6.09 3.02
N LEU A 233 16.32 5.00 2.40
CA LEU A 233 16.94 5.01 1.07
C LEU A 233 16.00 5.62 0.01
N THR A 234 14.69 5.42 0.15
CA THR A 234 13.70 6.00 -0.76
C THR A 234 13.77 7.52 -0.80
N THR A 235 14.06 8.18 0.32
CA THR A 235 14.18 9.65 0.33
C THR A 235 15.34 10.14 -0.53
N THR A 236 16.48 9.43 -0.51
CA THR A 236 17.60 9.67 -1.41
C THR A 236 17.21 9.49 -2.89
N VAL A 237 16.36 8.50 -3.19
CA VAL A 237 15.85 8.29 -4.56
C VAL A 237 14.89 9.41 -4.97
N TYR A 238 14.03 9.88 -4.06
CA TYR A 238 13.15 11.01 -4.34
C TYR A 238 13.92 12.31 -4.58
N ASP A 239 14.97 12.57 -3.80
CA ASP A 239 15.86 13.72 -4.03
C ASP A 239 16.50 13.65 -5.42
N HIS A 240 16.98 12.47 -5.82
CA HIS A 240 17.49 12.23 -7.17
C HIS A 240 16.42 12.49 -8.25
N PHE A 241 15.19 12.02 -8.04
CA PHE A 241 14.07 12.24 -8.96
C PHE A 241 13.73 13.72 -9.14
N GLN A 242 13.90 14.51 -8.10
CA GLN A 242 13.62 15.94 -8.15
C GLN A 242 14.70 16.72 -8.87
N GLN A 243 15.97 16.33 -8.69
CA GLN A 243 17.12 16.94 -9.35
C GLN A 243 17.24 16.53 -10.83
N THR A 244 16.62 15.41 -11.21
CA THR A 244 16.67 14.89 -12.58
C THR A 244 15.47 15.35 -13.40
N GLY A 245 15.71 16.24 -14.36
CA GLY A 245 14.71 16.67 -15.33
C GLY A 245 14.36 15.54 -16.32
N VAL A 246 13.14 15.56 -16.86
CA VAL A 246 12.76 14.63 -17.94
C VAL A 246 13.22 15.21 -19.28
N ALA A 247 14.10 14.48 -19.98
CA ALA A 247 14.52 14.87 -21.32
C ALA A 247 13.41 14.56 -22.35
N GLY A 248 13.06 15.56 -23.17
CA GLY A 248 12.06 15.39 -24.25
C GLY A 248 10.59 15.47 -23.77
N ALA A 249 9.68 14.88 -24.56
CA ALA A 249 8.25 14.92 -24.28
C ALA A 249 7.88 13.93 -23.16
N THR A 250 7.39 14.44 -22.03
CA THR A 250 6.90 13.65 -20.89
C THR A 250 5.84 12.61 -21.26
N GLU A 251 5.08 12.86 -22.32
CA GLU A 251 4.12 11.91 -22.88
C GLU A 251 4.78 10.62 -23.38
N GLY A 252 6.00 10.70 -23.93
CA GLY A 252 6.76 9.54 -24.34
C GLY A 252 7.11 8.65 -23.14
N LEU A 253 7.61 9.26 -22.06
CA LEU A 253 7.93 8.56 -20.82
C LEU A 253 6.70 7.91 -20.18
N LEU A 254 5.58 8.63 -20.06
CA LEU A 254 4.34 8.08 -19.48
C LEU A 254 3.81 6.86 -20.25
N ARG A 255 4.03 6.80 -21.57
CA ARG A 255 3.63 5.66 -22.41
C ARG A 255 4.52 4.43 -22.24
N THR A 256 5.75 4.58 -21.74
CA THR A 256 6.62 3.42 -21.45
C THR A 256 6.35 2.79 -20.10
N LEU A 257 5.69 3.52 -19.19
CA LEU A 257 5.37 3.04 -17.85
C LEU A 257 4.37 1.89 -17.87
N PRO A 258 4.41 0.98 -16.87
CA PRO A 258 3.64 -0.26 -16.88
C PRO A 258 2.21 -0.02 -16.36
N ILE A 259 1.57 1.08 -16.78
CA ILE A 259 0.22 1.47 -16.35
C ILE A 259 -0.77 1.50 -17.52
N PRO A 260 -2.06 1.24 -17.28
CA PRO A 260 -3.11 1.41 -18.28
C PRO A 260 -3.10 2.79 -18.93
N VAL A 261 -3.36 2.84 -20.25
CA VAL A 261 -3.35 4.08 -21.05
C VAL A 261 -4.25 5.17 -20.48
N GLN A 262 -5.42 4.80 -19.93
CA GLN A 262 -6.32 5.76 -19.30
C GLN A 262 -5.72 6.40 -18.04
N LEU A 263 -4.95 5.64 -17.25
CA LEU A 263 -4.23 6.17 -16.09
C LEU A 263 -3.06 7.05 -16.51
N ALA A 264 -2.34 6.68 -17.58
CA ALA A 264 -1.28 7.52 -18.14
C ALA A 264 -1.82 8.89 -18.60
N LYS A 265 -3.02 8.94 -19.22
CA LYS A 265 -3.68 10.20 -19.59
C LYS A 265 -4.01 11.06 -18.37
N GLN A 266 -4.59 10.47 -17.32
CA GLN A 266 -4.89 11.19 -16.08
C GLN A 266 -3.62 11.68 -15.37
N ALA A 267 -2.56 10.87 -15.37
CA ALA A 267 -1.25 11.29 -14.86
C ALA A 267 -0.69 12.46 -15.67
N GLN A 268 -0.85 12.49 -17.00
CA GLN A 268 -0.43 13.62 -17.82
C GLN A 268 -1.18 14.91 -17.49
N GLU A 269 -2.49 14.83 -17.27
CA GLU A 269 -3.31 15.97 -16.83
C GLU A 269 -2.88 16.47 -15.45
N ARG A 270 -2.63 15.55 -14.52
CA ARG A 270 -2.15 15.86 -13.18
C ARG A 270 -0.76 16.51 -13.20
N LEU A 271 0.16 15.97 -13.99
CA LEU A 271 1.51 16.52 -14.16
C LEU A 271 1.46 17.98 -14.61
N ARG A 272 0.66 18.29 -15.63
CA ARG A 272 0.49 19.68 -16.13
C ARG A 272 -0.06 20.63 -15.08
N LEU A 273 -0.97 20.14 -14.22
CA LEU A 273 -1.49 20.93 -13.11
C LEU A 273 -0.39 21.22 -12.08
N GLU A 274 0.41 20.22 -11.73
CA GLU A 274 1.49 20.38 -10.75
C GLU A 274 2.61 21.29 -11.26
N GLU A 275 3.01 21.17 -12.52
CA GLU A 275 3.97 22.09 -13.15
C GLU A 275 3.52 23.55 -13.02
N ARG A 276 2.21 23.81 -13.21
CA ARG A 276 1.63 25.14 -13.05
C ARG A 276 1.62 25.60 -11.59
N LEU A 277 1.22 24.73 -10.67
CA LEU A 277 1.14 25.06 -9.24
C LEU A 277 2.51 25.36 -8.64
N LEU A 278 3.53 24.62 -9.07
CA LEU A 278 4.90 24.70 -8.55
C LEU A 278 5.79 25.65 -9.33
N GLY A 279 5.36 26.10 -10.52
CA GLY A 279 6.19 26.92 -11.41
C GLY A 279 7.46 26.21 -11.87
N SER A 280 7.45 24.87 -11.89
CA SER A 280 8.62 24.03 -12.15
C SER A 280 8.49 23.29 -13.48
N ARG A 281 9.63 22.94 -14.07
CA ARG A 281 9.71 22.05 -15.23
C ARG A 281 9.42 20.59 -14.83
N PRO A 282 9.07 19.70 -15.77
CA PRO A 282 8.81 18.32 -15.43
C PRO A 282 10.09 17.59 -15.03
N SER A 283 10.01 16.90 -13.89
CA SER A 283 11.05 16.04 -13.33
C SER A 283 10.52 14.63 -13.13
N TYR A 284 11.41 13.66 -12.91
CA TYR A 284 11.01 12.30 -12.56
C TYR A 284 10.14 12.29 -11.29
N TRP A 285 10.36 13.24 -10.37
CA TRP A 285 9.57 13.42 -9.16
C TRP A 285 8.12 13.76 -9.47
N LEU A 286 7.87 14.75 -10.35
CA LEU A 286 6.50 15.13 -10.71
C LEU A 286 5.81 14.04 -11.54
N VAL A 287 6.55 13.32 -12.38
CA VAL A 287 6.01 12.17 -13.13
C VAL A 287 5.57 11.07 -12.18
N TYR A 288 6.42 10.68 -11.21
CA TYR A 288 6.07 9.66 -10.21
C TYR A 288 4.83 10.07 -9.42
N ASN A 289 4.80 11.30 -8.89
CA ASN A 289 3.67 11.80 -8.12
C ASN A 289 2.37 11.85 -8.92
N ALA A 290 2.42 12.28 -10.18
CA ALA A 290 1.24 12.33 -11.03
C ALA A 290 0.68 10.93 -11.34
N VAL A 291 1.57 9.93 -11.54
CA VAL A 291 1.17 8.53 -11.72
C VAL A 291 0.59 7.95 -10.43
N ASN A 292 1.24 8.16 -9.29
CA ASN A 292 0.73 7.73 -8.00
C ASN A 292 -0.65 8.35 -7.71
N TYR A 293 -0.82 9.65 -7.95
CA TYR A 293 -2.10 10.32 -7.84
C TYR A 293 -3.18 9.66 -8.71
N ALA A 294 -2.88 9.41 -9.99
CA ALA A 294 -3.82 8.74 -10.90
C ALA A 294 -4.14 7.31 -10.42
N LEU A 295 -3.13 6.56 -9.98
CA LEU A 295 -3.30 5.21 -9.43
C LEU A 295 -4.24 5.17 -8.22
N PHE A 296 -4.38 6.22 -7.43
CA PHE A 296 -5.21 6.20 -6.22
C PHE A 296 -6.46 7.10 -6.27
N THR A 297 -6.67 7.87 -7.34
CA THR A 297 -7.87 8.73 -7.49
C THR A 297 -8.72 8.33 -8.70
N ALA A 298 -8.14 7.67 -9.69
CA ALA A 298 -8.84 7.26 -10.90
C ALA A 298 -9.86 6.14 -10.64
N ARG A 299 -11.00 6.26 -11.33
CA ARG A 299 -11.91 5.15 -11.56
C ARG A 299 -11.20 4.08 -12.41
N SER A 300 -11.10 2.86 -11.88
CA SER A 300 -10.46 1.73 -12.57
C SER A 300 -11.07 0.41 -12.10
N SER A 301 -10.77 -0.69 -12.80
CA SER A 301 -11.09 -2.06 -12.38
C SER A 301 -10.02 -2.66 -11.46
N LEU A 302 -8.90 -1.95 -11.26
CA LEU A 302 -7.80 -2.37 -10.40
C LEU A 302 -8.21 -2.37 -8.92
N THR A 303 -7.88 -3.46 -8.23
CA THR A 303 -7.95 -3.51 -6.76
C THR A 303 -6.92 -2.55 -6.15
N LEU A 304 -7.06 -2.27 -4.85
CA LEU A 304 -6.09 -1.42 -4.17
C LEU A 304 -4.69 -2.07 -4.14
N ASN A 305 -4.63 -3.39 -3.98
CA ASN A 305 -3.39 -4.16 -4.07
C ASN A 305 -2.74 -4.05 -5.46
N ASP A 306 -3.53 -4.14 -6.53
CA ASP A 306 -2.99 -3.99 -7.90
C ASP A 306 -2.42 -2.59 -8.12
N ARG A 307 -3.05 -1.56 -7.55
CA ARG A 307 -2.58 -0.17 -7.63
C ARG A 307 -1.23 -0.01 -6.92
N TYR A 308 -1.04 -0.61 -5.74
CA TYR A 308 0.26 -0.60 -5.05
C TYR A 308 1.35 -1.35 -5.82
N ARG A 309 1.04 -2.52 -6.40
CA ARG A 309 1.99 -3.26 -7.25
C ARG A 309 2.40 -2.47 -8.49
N LEU A 310 1.47 -1.71 -9.07
CA LEU A 310 1.80 -0.83 -10.19
C LEU A 310 2.63 0.37 -9.73
N ASP A 311 2.34 0.95 -8.58
CA ASP A 311 3.12 2.05 -8.00
C ASP A 311 4.58 1.65 -7.77
N GLU A 312 4.82 0.48 -7.17
CA GLU A 312 6.15 -0.11 -6.97
C GLU A 312 6.90 -0.28 -8.30
N ARG A 313 6.24 -0.88 -9.30
CA ARG A 313 6.84 -1.09 -10.63
C ARG A 313 7.17 0.24 -11.33
N VAL A 314 6.28 1.22 -11.24
CA VAL A 314 6.50 2.56 -11.79
C VAL A 314 7.70 3.21 -11.12
N PHE A 315 7.77 3.16 -9.79
CA PHE A 315 8.88 3.73 -9.02
C PHE A 315 10.22 3.15 -9.47
N HIS A 316 10.34 1.82 -9.53
CA HIS A 316 11.58 1.17 -9.96
C HIS A 316 11.93 1.46 -11.43
N GLN A 317 10.95 1.49 -12.32
CA GLN A 317 11.20 1.81 -13.74
C GLN A 317 11.65 3.26 -13.95
N LEU A 318 11.05 4.21 -13.22
CA LEU A 318 11.50 5.60 -13.20
C LEU A 318 12.91 5.70 -12.62
N ALA A 319 13.20 4.95 -11.55
CA ALA A 319 14.54 4.91 -10.97
C ALA A 319 15.59 4.42 -11.97
N ALA A 320 15.34 3.29 -12.62
CA ALA A 320 16.22 2.77 -13.65
C ALA A 320 16.45 3.78 -14.78
N SER A 321 15.39 4.47 -15.22
CA SER A 321 15.49 5.49 -16.28
C SER A 321 16.22 6.75 -15.84
N SER A 322 16.15 7.11 -14.56
CA SER A 322 16.79 8.32 -14.01
C SER A 322 18.27 8.14 -13.66
N TYR A 323 18.73 6.90 -13.48
CA TYR A 323 20.14 6.58 -13.19
C TYR A 323 20.92 6.12 -14.42
N ALA A 324 20.24 5.91 -15.55
CA ALA A 324 20.84 5.57 -16.85
C ALA A 324 21.45 6.81 -17.52
#